data_AF-A0AAW3ITH8-F1
#
_entry.id   AF-A0AAW3ITH8-F1
#
_cell.length_a   1.000
_cell.length_b   1.000
_cell.length_c   1.000
_cell.angle_alpha   90.00
_cell.angle_beta   90.00
_cell.angle_gamma   90.00
#
_symmetry.space_group_name_H-M   'P 1'
#
loop_
_entity.id
_entity.type
_entity.pdbx_description
1 polymer ?
#
loop_
_entity_poly.entity_id
_entity_poly.type
_entity_poly.pdbx_seq_one_letter_code
_entity_poly.pdbx_strand_id
1 'polypeptide(L)'
;KRQAFTIQLALVNKLGYVSDKGVDMHLIGLADKKQIPVIPLESVQFQIDLIAGQSEGGKEILLSSIEEYDGGEELVQCLIESWKSGDGSMLVEASLTDHTTEEFNQAFLYERNRDWAKKLDTGSVLPQQSGRYTVVVGGLHLVGKDNLIELLKNRGFNIKPLGKTRQANCDI
;
A
#
# COMPACT_ATOMS: atom_id res chain seq x y z
N LYS A 1 -10.53 14.34 8.18
CA LYS A 1 -9.17 13.72 8.09
C LYS A 1 -8.97 12.55 9.06
N ARG A 2 -8.65 12.74 10.36
CA ARG A 2 -8.37 11.60 11.28
C ARG A 2 -9.57 10.68 11.54
N GLN A 3 -10.79 11.21 11.44
CA GLN A 3 -12.02 10.46 11.68
C GLN A 3 -12.24 9.35 10.64
N ALA A 4 -11.95 9.59 9.36
CA ALA A 4 -12.10 8.59 8.30
C ALA A 4 -11.25 7.35 8.57
N PHE A 5 -9.95 7.55 8.80
CA PHE A 5 -9.03 6.48 9.19
C PHE A 5 -9.40 5.79 10.51
N THR A 6 -10.06 6.49 11.44
CA THR A 6 -10.55 5.87 12.68
C THR A 6 -11.71 4.92 12.38
N ILE A 7 -12.61 5.27 11.46
CA ILE A 7 -13.74 4.43 11.05
C ILE A 7 -13.23 3.20 10.29
N GLN A 8 -12.31 3.39 9.34
CA GLN A 8 -11.67 2.27 8.63
C GLN A 8 -10.95 1.31 9.59
N LEU A 9 -10.20 1.85 10.56
CA LEU A 9 -9.55 1.03 11.60
C LEU A 9 -10.59 0.30 12.47
N ALA A 10 -11.72 0.93 12.78
CA ALA A 10 -12.80 0.29 13.52
C ALA A 10 -13.45 -0.86 12.74
N LEU A 11 -13.66 -0.72 11.43
CA LEU A 11 -14.16 -1.79 10.55
C LEU A 11 -13.21 -2.98 10.53
N VAL A 12 -11.92 -2.73 10.30
CA VAL A 12 -10.89 -3.79 10.26
C VAL A 12 -10.75 -4.48 11.64
N ASN A 13 -10.84 -3.72 12.74
CA ASN A 13 -10.86 -4.28 14.09
C ASN A 13 -12.11 -5.12 14.38
N LYS A 14 -13.29 -4.70 13.89
CA LYS A 14 -14.56 -5.46 14.01
C LYS A 14 -14.43 -6.85 13.38
N LEU A 15 -13.67 -6.95 12.29
CA LEU A 15 -13.35 -8.20 11.60
C LEU A 15 -12.28 -9.05 12.29
N GLY A 16 -11.74 -8.60 13.43
CA GLY A 16 -10.75 -9.33 14.23
C GLY A 16 -9.29 -9.11 13.82
N TYR A 17 -9.03 -8.22 12.86
CA TYR A 17 -7.67 -7.83 12.51
C TYR A 17 -7.16 -6.75 13.46
N VAL A 18 -5.89 -6.83 13.85
CA VAL A 18 -5.27 -5.88 14.78
C VAL A 18 -3.93 -5.38 14.24
N SER A 19 -3.65 -4.10 14.44
CA SER A 19 -2.52 -3.41 13.80
C SER A 19 -1.15 -3.91 14.27
N ASP A 20 -1.04 -4.41 15.50
CA ASP A 20 0.21 -4.99 16.05
C ASP A 20 0.58 -6.36 15.45
N LYS A 21 -0.36 -6.98 14.71
CA LYS A 21 -0.14 -8.22 13.95
C LYS A 21 -0.05 -8.00 12.44
N GLY A 22 -0.04 -6.73 11.99
CA GLY A 22 0.13 -6.39 10.57
C GLY A 22 1.48 -6.83 10.00
N VAL A 23 1.55 -6.97 8.67
CA VAL A 23 2.75 -7.41 7.95
C VAL A 23 3.93 -6.48 8.20
N ASP A 24 3.72 -5.16 8.18
CA ASP A 24 4.74 -4.16 8.45
C ASP A 24 5.34 -4.31 9.85
N MET A 25 4.49 -4.41 10.88
CA MET A 25 4.95 -4.59 12.27
C MET A 25 5.67 -5.92 12.47
N HIS A 26 5.20 -6.98 11.81
CA HIS A 26 5.88 -8.27 11.82
C HIS A 26 7.29 -8.17 11.22
N LEU A 27 7.43 -7.56 10.04
CA LEU A 27 8.71 -7.42 9.35
C LEU A 27 9.67 -6.47 10.07
N ILE A 28 9.17 -5.37 10.63
CA ILE A 28 9.95 -4.47 11.49
C ILE A 28 10.47 -5.22 12.72
N GLY A 29 9.62 -6.00 13.39
CA GLY A 29 10.02 -6.83 14.53
C GLY A 29 11.04 -7.91 14.17
N LEU A 30 10.97 -8.48 12.95
CA LEU A 30 11.98 -9.41 12.45
C LEU A 30 13.31 -8.71 12.15
N ALA A 31 13.26 -7.51 11.57
CA ALA A 31 14.44 -6.70 11.28
C ALA A 31 15.16 -6.32 12.58
N ASP A 32 14.41 -5.86 13.59
CA ASP A 32 14.94 -5.53 14.92
C ASP A 32 15.64 -6.71 15.59
N LYS A 33 14.97 -7.88 15.64
CA LYS A 33 15.56 -9.14 16.16
C LYS A 33 16.84 -9.55 15.43
N LYS A 34 16.95 -9.25 14.14
CA LYS A 34 18.12 -9.56 13.30
C LYS A 34 19.12 -8.40 13.24
N GLN A 35 18.87 -7.30 13.94
CA GLN A 35 19.67 -6.07 13.89
C GLN A 35 19.89 -5.54 12.46
N ILE A 36 18.86 -5.69 11.61
CA ILE A 36 18.86 -5.17 10.24
C ILE A 36 18.31 -3.73 10.27
N PRO A 37 19.08 -2.73 9.83
CA PRO A 37 18.60 -1.35 9.75
C PRO A 37 17.39 -1.23 8.81
N VAL A 38 16.33 -0.61 9.29
CA VAL A 38 15.16 -0.26 8.46
C VAL A 38 15.36 1.13 7.90
N ILE A 39 15.31 1.25 6.59
CA ILE A 39 15.50 2.52 5.88
C ILE A 39 14.17 2.92 5.27
N PRO A 40 13.60 4.09 5.65
CA PRO A 40 12.33 4.53 5.11
C PRO A 40 12.50 5.08 3.68
N LEU A 41 11.58 4.76 2.77
CA LEU A 41 11.54 5.33 1.42
C LEU A 41 11.04 6.79 1.42
N GLU A 42 10.32 7.19 2.46
CA GLU A 42 9.74 8.52 2.67
C GLU A 42 9.62 8.83 4.17
N SER A 43 9.48 10.12 4.53
CA SER A 43 9.39 10.50 5.94
C SER A 43 7.97 10.32 6.49
N VAL A 44 7.86 10.12 7.81
CA VAL A 44 6.57 10.14 8.51
C VAL A 44 5.88 11.49 8.33
N GLN A 45 6.65 12.59 8.33
CA GLN A 45 6.10 13.93 8.12
C GLN A 45 5.46 14.07 6.74
N PHE A 46 6.08 13.51 5.68
CA PHE A 46 5.50 13.51 4.34
C PHE A 46 4.13 12.81 4.31
N GLN A 47 3.98 11.66 4.97
CA GLN A 47 2.70 10.96 5.06
C GLN A 47 1.64 11.77 5.82
N ILE A 48 2.04 12.43 6.92
CA ILE A 48 1.16 13.32 7.68
C ILE A 48 0.69 14.48 6.81
N ASP A 49 1.61 15.12 6.09
CA ASP A 49 1.31 16.25 5.22
C ASP A 49 0.42 15.83 4.04
N LEU A 50 0.65 14.65 3.47
CA LEU A 50 -0.18 14.08 2.40
C LEU A 50 -1.65 13.89 2.84
N ILE A 51 -1.85 13.31 4.02
CA ILE A 51 -3.17 13.16 4.64
C ILE A 51 -3.76 14.53 4.98
N ALA A 52 -2.95 15.41 5.60
CA ALA A 52 -3.34 16.76 6.00
C ALA A 52 -3.55 17.72 4.82
N GLY A 53 -3.09 17.37 3.62
CA GLY A 53 -3.20 18.14 2.38
C GLY A 53 -4.43 17.84 1.54
N GLN A 54 -5.21 16.80 1.88
CA GLN A 54 -6.42 16.44 1.13
C GLN A 54 -7.42 17.59 0.97
N SER A 55 -8.02 17.71 -0.22
CA SER A 55 -9.07 18.67 -0.56
C SER A 55 -10.24 18.56 0.41
N GLU A 56 -10.94 19.68 0.64
CA GLU A 56 -12.16 19.73 1.48
C GLU A 56 -12.03 19.03 2.84
N GLY A 57 -10.84 19.03 3.45
CA GLY A 57 -10.67 18.38 4.75
C GLY A 57 -10.70 16.84 4.70
N GLY A 58 -10.54 16.22 3.53
CA GLY A 58 -10.71 14.78 3.32
C GLY A 58 -12.16 14.33 3.51
N LYS A 59 -13.12 15.19 3.15
CA LYS A 59 -14.56 14.93 3.27
C LYS A 59 -14.99 13.69 2.48
N GLU A 60 -14.50 13.53 1.25
CA GLU A 60 -14.86 12.39 0.39
C GLU A 60 -14.44 11.07 1.03
N ILE A 61 -13.18 10.97 1.49
CA ILE A 61 -12.66 9.80 2.22
C ILE A 61 -13.49 9.51 3.48
N LEU A 62 -13.93 10.56 4.19
CA LEU A 62 -14.77 10.38 5.36
C LEU A 62 -16.14 9.82 5.01
N LEU A 63 -16.76 10.30 3.93
CA LEU A 63 -18.06 9.82 3.48
C LEU A 63 -17.96 8.37 3.00
N SER A 64 -16.96 8.04 2.17
CA SER A 64 -16.75 6.66 1.71
C SER A 64 -16.50 5.73 2.90
N SER A 65 -15.66 6.14 3.87
CA SER A 65 -15.42 5.35 5.09
C SER A 65 -16.69 5.08 5.91
N ILE A 66 -17.65 6.01 5.93
CA ILE A 66 -18.93 5.83 6.62
C ILE A 66 -19.82 4.86 5.84
N GLU A 67 -19.89 5.00 4.52
CA GLU A 67 -20.66 4.12 3.65
C GLU A 67 -20.13 2.67 3.69
N GLU A 68 -18.81 2.51 3.64
CA GLU A 68 -18.11 1.22 3.73
C GLU A 68 -18.21 0.56 5.11
N TYR A 69 -18.37 1.36 6.18
CA TYR A 69 -18.45 0.81 7.54
C TYR A 69 -19.60 -0.22 7.67
N ASP A 70 -20.71 0.07 7.00
CA ASP A 70 -21.90 -0.77 6.94
C ASP A 70 -21.91 -1.59 5.62
N GLY A 71 -21.15 -2.69 5.59
CA GLY A 71 -21.18 -3.65 4.49
C GLY A 71 -19.86 -3.87 3.76
N GLY A 72 -18.82 -3.10 4.07
CA GLY A 72 -17.47 -3.27 3.51
C GLY A 72 -16.70 -4.48 4.03
N GLU A 73 -17.36 -5.39 4.76
CA GLU A 73 -16.74 -6.62 5.29
C GLU A 73 -16.27 -7.54 4.16
N GLU A 74 -17.12 -7.74 3.16
CA GLU A 74 -16.81 -8.53 1.96
C GLU A 74 -15.68 -7.90 1.16
N LEU A 75 -15.67 -6.56 1.08
CA LEU A 75 -14.60 -5.81 0.41
C LEU A 75 -13.24 -6.01 1.09
N VAL A 76 -13.17 -5.84 2.41
CA VAL A 76 -11.94 -6.06 3.19
C VAL A 76 -11.46 -7.51 3.06
N GLN A 77 -12.37 -8.48 3.11
CA GLN A 77 -12.03 -9.88 2.92
C GLN A 77 -11.50 -10.16 1.51
N CYS A 78 -12.11 -9.54 0.48
CA CYS A 78 -11.66 -9.67 -0.89
C CYS A 78 -10.26 -9.05 -1.08
N LEU A 79 -10.01 -7.84 -0.57
CA LEU A 79 -8.67 -7.22 -0.58
C LEU A 79 -7.59 -8.13 0.03
N ILE A 80 -7.88 -8.76 1.17
CA ILE A 80 -6.95 -9.69 1.83
C ILE A 80 -6.75 -10.95 0.99
N GLU A 81 -7.81 -11.51 0.42
CA GLU A 81 -7.75 -12.70 -0.41
C GLU A 81 -6.97 -12.45 -1.70
N SER A 82 -7.21 -11.32 -2.38
CA SER A 82 -6.47 -10.88 -3.57
C SER A 82 -4.99 -10.66 -3.29
N TRP A 83 -4.66 -10.08 -2.13
CA TRP A 83 -3.27 -9.94 -1.71
C TRP A 83 -2.62 -11.32 -1.46
N LYS A 84 -3.29 -12.22 -0.76
CA LYS A 84 -2.78 -13.58 -0.46
C LYS A 84 -2.65 -14.45 -1.71
N SER A 85 -3.54 -14.29 -2.68
CA SER A 85 -3.54 -15.01 -3.94
C SER A 85 -2.54 -14.46 -4.96
N GLY A 86 -2.07 -13.22 -4.74
CA GLY A 86 -1.27 -12.49 -5.71
C GLY A 86 -2.07 -12.08 -6.95
N ASP A 87 -3.40 -12.01 -6.84
CA ASP A 87 -4.30 -11.55 -7.90
C ASP A 87 -4.28 -10.01 -7.95
N GLY A 88 -3.31 -9.47 -8.69
CA GLY A 88 -3.14 -8.03 -8.80
C GLY A 88 -4.29 -7.33 -9.52
N SER A 89 -5.03 -8.03 -10.39
CA SER A 89 -6.18 -7.45 -11.08
C SER A 89 -7.34 -7.26 -10.12
N MET A 90 -7.70 -8.30 -9.37
CA MET A 90 -8.75 -8.20 -8.35
C MET A 90 -8.35 -7.23 -7.23
N LEU A 91 -7.06 -7.18 -6.85
CA LEU A 91 -6.59 -6.23 -5.85
C LEU A 91 -6.79 -4.77 -6.30
N VAL A 92 -6.63 -4.48 -7.59
CA VAL A 92 -6.93 -3.15 -8.15
C VAL A 92 -8.44 -2.92 -8.14
N GLU A 93 -9.23 -3.87 -8.63
CA GLU A 93 -10.70 -3.76 -8.70
C GLU A 93 -11.32 -3.51 -7.31
N ALA A 94 -10.95 -4.32 -6.32
CA ALA A 94 -11.36 -4.18 -4.93
C ALA A 94 -10.83 -2.91 -4.25
N SER A 95 -9.83 -2.23 -4.82
CA SER A 95 -9.37 -0.93 -4.31
C SER A 95 -10.07 0.26 -4.97
N LEU A 96 -10.69 0.06 -6.13
CA LEU A 96 -11.36 1.12 -6.88
C LEU A 96 -12.81 1.34 -6.43
N THR A 97 -13.39 0.39 -5.69
CA THR A 97 -14.71 0.53 -5.07
C THR A 97 -14.74 1.59 -3.96
N ASP A 98 -13.58 2.00 -3.43
CA ASP A 98 -13.41 3.06 -2.40
C ASP A 98 -13.72 4.49 -2.90
N HIS A 99 -14.32 4.65 -4.09
CA HIS A 99 -14.59 5.96 -4.71
C HIS A 99 -13.35 6.88 -4.80
N THR A 100 -12.15 6.30 -4.89
CA THR A 100 -10.91 7.08 -4.96
C THR A 100 -10.84 7.86 -6.28
N THR A 101 -10.61 9.17 -6.20
CA THR A 101 -10.42 10.02 -7.37
C THR A 101 -9.05 9.79 -8.01
N GLU A 102 -8.89 10.14 -9.29
CA GLU A 102 -7.58 10.08 -9.95
C GLU A 102 -6.58 11.00 -9.24
N GLU A 103 -7.04 12.15 -8.72
CA GLU A 103 -6.24 13.06 -7.90
C GLU A 103 -5.76 12.40 -6.60
N PHE A 104 -6.61 11.60 -5.95
CA PHE A 104 -6.23 10.81 -4.79
C PHE A 104 -5.15 9.78 -5.14
N ASN A 105 -5.37 8.99 -6.18
CA ASN A 105 -4.41 7.96 -6.62
C ASN A 105 -3.09 8.57 -7.10
N GLN A 106 -3.13 9.72 -7.74
CA GLN A 106 -1.96 10.49 -8.12
C GLN A 106 -1.10 10.83 -6.90
N ALA A 107 -1.70 11.34 -5.82
CA ALA A 107 -0.96 11.75 -4.62
C ALA A 107 -0.54 10.55 -3.73
N PHE A 108 -1.42 9.56 -3.54
CA PHE A 108 -1.18 8.44 -2.62
C PHE A 108 -0.46 7.25 -3.23
N LEU A 109 -0.47 7.09 -4.56
CA LEU A 109 0.18 5.95 -5.22
C LEU A 109 1.20 6.44 -6.25
N TYR A 110 0.78 7.17 -7.27
CA TYR A 110 1.61 7.35 -8.46
C TYR A 110 2.84 8.26 -8.21
N GLU A 111 2.68 9.38 -7.52
CA GLU A 111 3.81 10.27 -7.19
C GLU A 111 4.83 9.58 -6.28
N ARG A 112 4.34 8.84 -5.29
CA ARG A 112 5.18 8.06 -4.38
C ARG A 112 5.93 6.97 -5.12
N ASN A 113 5.25 6.20 -5.98
CA ASN A 113 5.87 5.17 -6.80
C ASN A 113 6.97 5.73 -7.70
N ARG A 114 6.74 6.89 -8.35
CA ARG A 114 7.74 7.54 -9.21
C ARG A 114 8.95 8.04 -8.42
N ASP A 115 8.73 8.64 -7.26
CA ASP A 115 9.81 9.08 -6.36
C ASP A 115 10.63 7.88 -5.85
N TRP A 116 9.97 6.83 -5.36
CA TRP A 116 10.62 5.63 -4.87
C TRP A 116 11.39 4.90 -5.97
N ALA A 117 10.80 4.76 -7.17
CA ALA A 117 11.48 4.17 -8.32
C ALA A 117 12.77 4.93 -8.65
N LYS A 118 12.75 6.26 -8.62
CA LYS A 118 13.94 7.10 -8.81
C LYS A 118 14.97 6.90 -7.70
N LYS A 119 14.56 6.85 -6.44
CA LYS A 119 15.47 6.64 -5.30
C LYS A 119 16.15 5.27 -5.33
N LEU A 120 15.40 4.23 -5.68
CA LEU A 120 15.90 2.87 -5.81
C LEU A 120 16.85 2.71 -7.00
N ASP A 121 16.51 3.32 -8.15
CA ASP A 121 17.34 3.32 -9.35
C ASP A 121 18.66 4.06 -9.17
N THR A 122 18.60 5.27 -8.61
CA THR A 122 19.81 6.06 -8.33
C THR A 122 20.61 5.50 -7.16
N GLY A 123 20.00 4.67 -6.31
CA GLY A 123 20.58 4.18 -5.06
C GLY A 123 20.67 5.24 -3.96
N SER A 124 20.02 6.40 -4.10
CA SER A 124 20.13 7.53 -3.16
C SER A 124 19.57 7.24 -1.77
N VAL A 125 18.69 6.25 -1.65
CA VAL A 125 18.15 5.75 -0.38
C VAL A 125 18.93 4.54 0.15
N LEU A 126 19.79 3.93 -0.67
CA LEU A 126 20.51 2.72 -0.30
C LEU A 126 21.79 3.08 0.48
N PRO A 127 22.16 2.30 1.51
CA PRO A 127 23.38 2.55 2.27
C PRO A 127 24.63 2.26 1.43
N GLN A 128 24.52 1.41 0.41
CA GLN A 128 25.59 1.10 -0.55
C GLN A 128 24.98 0.94 -1.96
N GLN A 129 25.70 1.36 -2.99
CA GLN A 129 25.23 1.28 -4.38
C GLN A 129 24.94 -0.17 -4.84
N SER A 130 25.67 -1.14 -4.30
CA SER A 130 25.49 -2.57 -4.58
C SER A 130 25.21 -3.34 -3.29
N GLY A 131 24.37 -4.36 -3.38
CA GLY A 131 23.97 -5.16 -2.23
C GLY A 131 22.71 -5.97 -2.50
N ARG A 132 22.28 -6.71 -1.46
CA ARG A 132 20.99 -7.40 -1.47
C ARG A 132 20.07 -6.69 -0.50
N TYR A 133 19.04 -6.07 -1.05
CA TYR A 133 18.05 -5.32 -0.28
C TYR A 133 16.70 -6.02 -0.34
N THR A 134 15.94 -5.92 0.75
CA THR A 134 14.52 -6.27 0.76
C THR A 134 13.75 -4.96 0.84
N VAL A 135 12.93 -4.69 -0.16
CA VAL A 135 12.05 -3.51 -0.20
C VAL A 135 10.63 -3.97 0.14
N VAL A 136 10.02 -3.31 1.11
CA VAL A 136 8.66 -3.62 1.60
C VAL A 136 7.79 -2.38 1.35
N VAL A 137 6.69 -2.56 0.64
CA VAL A 137 5.70 -1.52 0.32
C VAL A 137 4.30 -2.11 0.40
N GLY A 138 3.28 -1.25 0.54
CA GLY A 138 1.87 -1.69 0.50
C GLY A 138 1.50 -2.34 -0.83
N GLY A 139 0.55 -3.28 -0.81
CA GLY A 139 0.19 -4.10 -1.98
C GLY A 139 -0.22 -3.30 -3.21
N LEU A 140 -0.97 -2.21 -3.01
CA LEU A 140 -1.41 -1.33 -4.10
C LEU A 140 -0.27 -0.61 -4.83
N HIS A 141 0.91 -0.48 -4.22
CA HIS A 141 2.07 0.10 -4.90
C HIS A 141 2.67 -0.85 -5.96
N LEU A 142 2.28 -2.12 -5.98
CA LEU A 142 2.82 -3.15 -6.87
C LEU A 142 1.90 -3.47 -8.06
N VAL A 143 0.70 -2.89 -8.11
CA VAL A 143 -0.33 -3.21 -9.10
C VAL A 143 -0.97 -1.94 -9.67
N GLY A 144 -1.69 -2.07 -10.79
CA GLY A 144 -2.38 -0.95 -11.41
C GLY A 144 -1.47 0.02 -12.18
N LYS A 145 -2.01 1.21 -12.48
CA LYS A 145 -1.32 2.28 -13.22
C LYS A 145 -0.13 2.80 -12.41
N ASP A 146 0.97 3.11 -13.11
CA ASP A 146 2.20 3.66 -12.52
C ASP A 146 2.69 2.88 -11.28
N ASN A 147 2.54 1.55 -11.29
CA ASN A 147 3.02 0.70 -10.22
C ASN A 147 4.55 0.63 -10.19
N LEU A 148 5.10 0.39 -9.00
CA LEU A 148 6.54 0.39 -8.75
C LEU A 148 7.28 -0.66 -9.58
N ILE A 149 6.67 -1.83 -9.83
CA ILE A 149 7.30 -2.92 -10.59
C ILE A 149 7.54 -2.48 -12.04
N GLU A 150 6.52 -1.93 -12.71
CA GLU A 150 6.64 -1.46 -14.09
C GLU A 150 7.58 -0.26 -14.20
N LEU A 151 7.55 0.67 -13.23
CA LEU A 151 8.47 1.80 -13.19
C LEU A 151 9.94 1.37 -13.08
N LEU A 152 10.23 0.32 -12.30
CA LEU A 152 11.56 -0.25 -12.17
C LEU A 152 11.97 -1.04 -13.42
N LYS A 153 11.07 -1.83 -14.02
CA LYS A 153 11.34 -2.49 -15.32
C LYS A 153 11.74 -1.48 -16.39
N ASN A 154 11.01 -0.36 -16.47
CA ASN A 154 11.30 0.73 -17.41
C ASN A 154 12.65 1.42 -17.16
N ARG A 155 13.27 1.22 -15.98
CA ARG A 155 14.62 1.69 -15.63
C ARG A 155 15.71 0.63 -15.88
N GLY A 156 15.34 -0.52 -16.45
CA GLY A 156 16.29 -1.59 -16.78
C GLY A 156 16.45 -2.66 -15.69
N PHE A 157 15.60 -2.64 -14.65
CA PHE A 157 15.61 -3.72 -13.65
C PHE A 157 15.02 -5.01 -14.24
N ASN A 158 15.70 -6.12 -14.02
CA ASN A 158 15.15 -7.44 -14.30
C ASN A 158 14.27 -7.89 -13.14
N ILE A 159 12.97 -8.03 -13.40
CA ILE A 159 11.98 -8.42 -12.40
C ILE A 159 11.55 -9.86 -12.62
N LYS A 160 11.66 -10.67 -11.57
CA LYS A 160 11.19 -12.05 -11.54
C LYS A 160 10.20 -12.25 -10.38
N PRO A 161 8.95 -12.64 -10.64
CA PRO A 161 8.04 -13.03 -9.57
C PRO A 161 8.54 -14.30 -8.89
N LEU A 162 8.49 -14.33 -7.56
CA LEU A 162 8.91 -15.48 -6.74
C LEU A 162 7.72 -16.30 -6.20
N GLY A 163 6.56 -15.67 -6.05
CA GLY A 163 5.33 -16.32 -5.59
C GLY A 163 4.56 -16.98 -6.73
N LYS A 164 3.75 -17.99 -6.41
CA LYS A 164 2.70 -18.48 -7.31
C LYS A 164 1.49 -17.56 -7.18
N THR A 165 0.93 -17.14 -8.30
CA THR A 165 -0.34 -16.41 -8.32
C THR A 165 -1.49 -17.35 -8.62
N ARG A 166 -2.67 -17.01 -8.11
CA ARG A 166 -3.94 -17.65 -8.45
C ARG A 166 -5.03 -16.59 -8.47
N GLN A 167 -6.15 -16.88 -9.10
CA GLN A 167 -7.32 -16.02 -9.04
C GLN A 167 -7.80 -15.90 -7.57
N ALA A 168 -8.18 -14.70 -7.17
CA ALA A 168 -8.84 -14.47 -5.89
C ALA A 168 -10.19 -15.20 -5.86
N ASN A 169 -10.55 -15.77 -4.70
CA ASN A 169 -11.85 -16.41 -4.50
C ASN A 169 -12.78 -15.47 -3.74
N CYS A 170 -13.14 -14.36 -4.40
CA CYS A 170 -14.09 -13.36 -3.93
C CYS A 170 -14.72 -12.66 -5.13
N ASP A 171 -15.90 -12.11 -4.92
CA ASP A 171 -16.65 -11.29 -5.88
C ASP A 171 -16.98 -9.96 -5.19
N ILE A 172 -17.00 -8.87 -5.97
CA ILE A 172 -17.27 -7.48 -5.54
C ILE A 172 -18.22 -6.80 -6.52
#